data_AF-R6AN13-F1
#
_entry.id   AF-R6AN13-F1
#
_cell.length_a   1.000
_cell.length_b   1.000
_cell.length_c   1.000
_cell.angle_alpha   90.00
_cell.angle_beta   90.00
_cell.angle_gamma   90.00
#
_symmetry.space_group_name_H-M   'P 1'
#
loop_
_entity.id
_entity.type
_entity.pdbx_description
1 polymer ?
#
loop_
_entity_poly.entity_id
_entity_poly.type
_entity_poly.pdbx_seq_one_letter_code
_entity_poly.pdbx_strand_id
1 'polypeptide(L)'
;MNYLIQHGVKPLTSFKVMENVRKGKGLEKGGSNNRAELDAAHVPQWFIDSCLKIGYLFPRAHAVAYVMMAFRIAWFKVYQPLAYYAAYFTIRAEGSFNAPVILRGLASMKQELARIASLDKPTAVEKGNATVIEVAAEMYLRGLSFLPIDLEKYP
;
A
#
# COMPACT_ATOMS: atom_id res chain seq x y z
N MET A 1 -12.96 16.87 -8.72
CA MET A 1 -13.43 18.21 -8.34
C MET A 1 -12.69 19.29 -9.11
N ASN A 2 -11.43 19.61 -8.80
CA ASN A 2 -10.72 20.74 -9.44
C ASN A 2 -10.73 20.70 -10.98
N TYR A 3 -10.50 19.53 -11.57
CA TYR A 3 -10.58 19.35 -13.02
C TYR A 3 -11.96 19.73 -13.60
N LEU A 4 -13.05 19.34 -12.94
CA LEU A 4 -14.41 19.66 -13.37
C LEU A 4 -14.69 21.17 -13.25
N ILE A 5 -14.21 21.82 -12.18
CA ILE A 5 -14.31 23.27 -12.02
C ILE A 5 -13.56 23.99 -13.14
N GLN A 6 -12.37 23.51 -13.51
CA GLN A 6 -11.58 24.05 -14.63
C GLN A 6 -12.28 23.87 -15.99
N HIS A 7 -13.19 22.90 -16.11
CA HIS A 7 -14.02 22.69 -17.30
C HIS A 7 -15.38 23.42 -17.21
N GLY A 8 -15.56 24.34 -16.25
CA GLY A 8 -16.78 25.14 -16.15
C GLY A 8 -17.96 24.46 -15.43
N VAL A 9 -17.77 23.26 -14.86
CA VAL A 9 -18.80 22.61 -14.03
C VAL A 9 -18.93 23.35 -12.70
N LYS A 10 -20.17 23.64 -12.28
CA LYS A 10 -20.46 24.35 -11.03
C LYS A 10 -19.75 23.71 -9.83
N PRO A 11 -19.23 24.48 -8.86
CA PRO A 11 -18.50 23.93 -7.71
C PRO A 11 -19.28 22.88 -6.92
N LEU A 12 -20.59 23.08 -6.71
CA LEU A 12 -21.44 22.12 -5.98
C LEU A 12 -21.57 20.79 -6.73
N THR A 13 -21.80 20.83 -8.05
CA THR A 13 -21.87 19.63 -8.90
C THR A 13 -20.52 18.92 -8.95
N SER A 14 -19.44 19.67 -9.14
CA SER A 14 -18.06 19.17 -9.10
C SER A 14 -17.71 18.47 -7.78
N PHE A 15 -18.20 18.99 -6.65
CA PHE A 15 -18.05 18.39 -5.33
C PHE A 15 -18.88 17.11 -5.18
N LYS A 16 -20.17 17.13 -5.56
CA LYS A 16 -21.06 15.97 -5.49
C LYS A 16 -20.53 14.80 -6.33
N VAL A 17 -20.11 15.07 -7.57
CA VAL A 17 -19.51 14.07 -8.46
C VAL A 17 -18.25 13.48 -7.83
N MET A 18 -17.35 14.34 -7.32
CA MET A 18 -16.13 13.86 -6.64
C MET A 18 -16.46 12.98 -5.43
N GLU A 19 -17.42 13.37 -4.59
CA GLU A 19 -17.84 12.59 -3.40
C GLU A 19 -18.46 11.24 -3.77
N ASN A 20 -19.24 11.17 -4.85
CA ASN A 20 -19.85 9.93 -5.31
C ASN A 20 -18.80 9.00 -5.92
N VAL A 21 -17.99 9.51 -6.85
CA VAL A 21 -16.96 8.74 -7.57
C VAL A 21 -15.94 8.15 -6.59
N ARG A 22 -15.45 8.93 -5.62
CA ARG A 22 -14.46 8.40 -4.66
C ARG A 22 -14.97 7.27 -3.77
N LYS A 23 -16.30 7.09 -3.70
CA LYS A 23 -17.00 6.05 -2.94
C LYS A 23 -17.54 4.93 -3.83
N GLY A 24 -17.20 4.90 -5.12
CA GLY A 24 -17.68 3.90 -6.06
C GLY A 24 -19.17 3.99 -6.38
N LYS A 25 -19.78 5.17 -6.22
CA LYS A 25 -21.22 5.38 -6.45
C LYS A 25 -21.53 5.91 -7.85
N GLY A 26 -20.56 5.92 -8.76
CA GLY A 26 -20.69 6.53 -10.08
C GLY A 26 -20.82 8.07 -10.01
N LEU A 27 -21.46 8.65 -11.02
CA LEU A 27 -21.66 10.11 -11.12
C LEU A 27 -22.87 10.61 -10.34
N GLU A 28 -23.92 9.79 -10.25
CA GLU A 28 -25.23 10.20 -9.73
C GLU A 28 -25.54 9.63 -8.35
N LYS A 29 -26.35 10.36 -7.58
CA LYS A 29 -26.93 9.88 -6.33
C LYS A 29 -28.29 10.54 -6.08
N GLY A 30 -29.32 9.74 -5.87
CA GLY A 30 -30.66 10.24 -5.52
C GLY A 30 -31.36 11.01 -6.65
N GLY A 31 -31.17 10.60 -7.91
CA GLY A 31 -31.80 11.24 -9.08
C GLY A 31 -31.15 12.56 -9.51
N SER A 32 -29.90 12.82 -9.13
CA SER A 32 -29.15 13.97 -9.63
C SER A 32 -28.97 13.92 -11.15
N ASN A 33 -28.73 15.09 -11.76
CA ASN A 33 -28.47 15.24 -13.20
C ASN A 33 -27.04 15.73 -13.46
N ASN A 34 -26.08 15.20 -12.70
CA ASN A 34 -24.69 15.64 -12.77
C ASN A 34 -24.08 15.34 -14.16
N ARG A 35 -24.47 14.24 -14.79
CA ARG A 35 -24.00 13.83 -16.12
C ARG A 35 -24.31 14.88 -17.18
N ALA A 36 -25.54 15.41 -17.21
CA ALA A 36 -25.89 16.46 -18.16
C ALA A 36 -25.06 17.74 -17.95
N GLU A 37 -24.76 18.10 -16.70
CA GLU A 37 -23.87 19.24 -16.41
C GLU A 37 -22.42 18.98 -16.87
N LEU A 38 -21.94 17.75 -16.77
CA LEU A 38 -20.62 17.35 -17.28
C LEU A 38 -20.58 17.35 -18.81
N ASP A 39 -21.63 16.86 -19.47
CA ASP A 39 -21.74 16.83 -20.94
C ASP A 39 -21.86 18.26 -21.50
N ALA A 40 -22.66 19.13 -20.87
CA ALA A 40 -22.79 20.55 -21.24
C ALA A 40 -21.49 21.36 -21.02
N ALA A 41 -20.66 20.93 -20.07
CA ALA A 41 -19.32 21.44 -19.85
C ALA A 41 -18.27 20.83 -20.80
N HIS A 42 -18.70 20.00 -21.76
CA HIS A 42 -17.82 19.30 -22.71
C HIS A 42 -16.71 18.49 -22.02
N VAL A 43 -16.99 17.91 -20.85
CA VAL A 43 -16.05 17.02 -20.17
C VAL A 43 -15.84 15.78 -21.06
N PRO A 44 -14.57 15.41 -21.38
CA PRO A 44 -14.32 14.31 -22.29
C PRO A 44 -14.92 12.97 -21.83
N GLN A 45 -15.46 12.19 -22.77
CA GLN A 45 -16.10 10.90 -22.48
C GLN A 45 -15.17 9.92 -21.74
N TRP A 46 -13.88 9.90 -22.09
CA TRP A 46 -12.91 9.02 -21.41
C TRP A 46 -12.78 9.35 -19.91
N PHE A 47 -12.95 10.61 -19.51
CA PHE A 47 -12.87 11.03 -18.11
C PHE A 47 -14.10 10.51 -17.35
N ILE A 48 -15.27 10.62 -17.98
CA ILE A 48 -16.53 10.07 -17.46
C ILE A 48 -16.42 8.55 -17.27
N ASP A 49 -15.93 7.84 -18.29
CA ASP A 49 -15.75 6.39 -18.24
C ASP A 49 -14.73 5.98 -17.17
N SER A 50 -13.67 6.77 -16.99
CA SER A 50 -12.71 6.58 -15.91
C SER A 50 -13.37 6.75 -14.54
N CYS A 51 -14.19 7.79 -14.34
CA CYS A 51 -14.91 8.01 -13.09
C CYS A 51 -15.85 6.84 -12.75
N LEU A 52 -16.50 6.23 -13.73
CA LEU A 52 -17.41 5.10 -13.52
C LEU A 52 -16.70 3.79 -13.14
N LYS A 53 -15.40 3.67 -13.41
CA LYS A 53 -14.58 2.50 -13.03
C LYS A 53 -14.02 2.58 -11.61
N ILE A 54 -13.99 3.76 -11.01
CA ILE A 54 -13.37 3.96 -9.69
C ILE A 54 -14.26 3.34 -8.62
N GLY A 55 -13.78 2.29 -7.94
CA GLY A 55 -14.45 1.70 -6.77
C GLY A 55 -14.18 2.46 -5.46
N TYR A 56 -13.00 3.06 -5.33
CA TYR A 56 -12.60 3.88 -4.18
C TYR A 56 -11.45 4.82 -4.57
N LEU A 57 -11.43 6.04 -4.00
CA LEU A 57 -10.33 6.98 -4.22
C LEU A 57 -10.00 7.77 -2.94
N PHE A 58 -8.70 7.87 -2.64
CA PHE A 58 -8.23 8.63 -1.47
C PHE A 58 -8.34 10.14 -1.65
N PRO A 59 -8.69 10.90 -0.59
CA PRO A 59 -8.44 12.33 -0.55
C PRO A 59 -6.95 12.64 -0.63
N ARG A 60 -6.57 13.71 -1.33
CA ARG A 60 -5.15 14.12 -1.49
C ARG A 60 -4.41 14.23 -0.16
N ALA A 61 -5.03 14.79 0.87
CA ALA A 61 -4.40 14.96 2.19
C ALA A 61 -3.98 13.62 2.81
N HIS A 62 -4.79 12.57 2.63
CA HIS A 62 -4.46 11.23 3.12
C HIS A 62 -3.25 10.65 2.38
N ALA A 63 -3.23 10.75 1.05
CA ALA A 63 -2.09 10.30 0.25
C ALA A 63 -0.80 11.04 0.64
N VAL A 64 -0.86 12.37 0.83
CA VAL A 64 0.29 13.16 1.26
C VAL A 64 0.81 12.70 2.63
N ALA A 65 -0.07 12.49 3.61
CA ALA A 65 0.34 12.05 4.94
C ALA A 65 1.06 10.68 4.90
N TYR A 66 0.50 9.72 4.17
CA TYR A 66 1.10 8.38 4.02
C TYR A 66 2.45 8.44 3.29
N VAL A 67 2.53 9.21 2.21
CA VAL A 67 3.76 9.36 1.43
C VAL A 67 4.84 10.05 2.25
N MET A 68 4.51 11.09 3.02
CA MET A 68 5.46 11.76 3.92
C MET A 68 6.03 10.80 4.98
N MET A 69 5.19 9.94 5.56
CA MET A 69 5.66 8.91 6.49
C MET A 69 6.53 7.86 5.79
N ALA A 70 6.17 7.43 4.58
CA ALA A 70 6.95 6.50 3.80
C ALA A 70 8.35 7.07 3.48
N PHE A 71 8.48 8.35 3.12
CA PHE A 71 9.78 8.99 2.90
C PHE A 71 10.64 9.03 4.16
N ARG A 72 10.05 9.33 5.32
CA ARG A 72 10.77 9.29 6.60
C ARG A 72 11.32 7.90 6.88
N ILE A 73 10.49 6.86 6.71
CA ILE A 73 10.92 5.46 6.91
C ILE A 73 11.99 5.06 5.87
N ALA A 74 11.81 5.44 4.61
CA ALA A 74 12.74 5.12 3.52
C ALA A 74 14.13 5.73 3.76
N TRP A 75 14.20 6.93 4.36
CA TRP A 75 15.47 7.53 4.73
C TRP A 75 16.26 6.62 5.69
N PHE A 76 15.63 6.06 6.73
CA PHE A 76 16.30 5.09 7.61
C PHE A 76 16.67 3.81 6.88
N LYS A 77 15.80 3.29 6.00
CA LYS A 77 16.12 2.10 5.20
C LYS A 77 17.40 2.29 4.37
N VAL A 78 17.63 3.47 3.82
CA VAL A 78 18.79 3.77 2.99
C VAL A 78 20.02 4.09 3.83
N TYR A 79 19.91 5.02 4.78
CA TYR A 79 21.05 5.64 5.47
C TYR A 79 21.33 5.07 6.86
N GLN A 80 20.38 4.37 7.49
CA GLN A 80 20.49 3.75 8.82
C GLN A 80 19.87 2.34 8.82
N PRO A 81 20.36 1.43 7.96
CA PRO A 81 19.70 0.16 7.66
C PRO A 81 19.46 -0.71 8.90
N LEU A 82 20.43 -0.81 9.82
CA LEU A 82 20.28 -1.61 11.05
C LEU A 82 19.09 -1.12 11.91
N ALA A 83 18.95 0.20 12.09
CA ALA A 83 17.83 0.77 12.83
C ALA A 83 16.48 0.52 12.13
N TYR A 84 16.45 0.61 10.80
CA TYR A 84 15.26 0.28 10.01
C TYR A 84 14.83 -1.18 10.22
N TYR A 85 15.76 -2.13 10.04
CA TYR A 85 15.44 -3.54 10.17
C TYR A 85 15.07 -3.91 11.61
N ALA A 86 15.78 -3.39 12.61
CA ALA A 86 15.41 -3.58 14.01
C ALA A 86 13.96 -3.12 14.27
N ALA A 87 13.61 -1.89 13.89
CA ALA A 87 12.25 -1.39 14.06
C ALA A 87 11.21 -2.20 13.27
N TYR A 88 11.53 -2.63 12.05
CA TYR A 88 10.65 -3.46 11.24
C TYR A 88 10.37 -4.82 11.90
N PHE A 89 11.40 -5.54 12.32
CA PHE A 89 11.25 -6.87 12.93
C PHE A 89 10.64 -6.81 14.34
N THR A 90 10.79 -5.69 15.06
CA THR A 90 10.12 -5.48 16.35
C THR A 90 8.63 -5.19 16.21
N ILE A 91 8.22 -4.35 15.24
CA ILE A 91 6.85 -3.79 15.20
C ILE A 91 5.97 -4.44 14.14
N ARG A 92 6.55 -4.90 13.02
CA ARG A 92 5.78 -5.33 11.83
C ARG A 92 5.83 -6.83 11.58
N ALA A 93 6.86 -7.52 12.06
CA ALA A 93 7.04 -8.95 11.83
C ALA A 93 6.31 -9.84 12.84
N GLU A 94 5.65 -9.26 13.85
CA GLU A 94 4.91 -10.00 14.88
C GLU A 94 3.87 -10.94 14.25
N GLY A 95 3.83 -12.18 14.73
CA GLY A 95 2.93 -13.23 14.22
C GLY A 95 3.28 -13.79 12.83
N SER A 96 4.27 -13.22 12.13
CA SER A 96 4.69 -13.66 10.78
C SER A 96 6.18 -14.04 10.67
N PHE A 97 6.98 -13.81 11.71
CA PHE A 97 8.41 -14.15 11.71
C PHE A 97 8.64 -15.67 11.82
N ASN A 98 9.17 -16.27 10.75
CA ASN A 98 9.51 -17.69 10.70
C ASN A 98 10.99 -17.92 10.99
N ALA A 99 11.35 -18.03 12.27
CA ALA A 99 12.73 -18.23 12.71
C ALA A 99 13.41 -19.48 12.10
N PRO A 100 12.77 -20.66 12.02
CA PRO A 100 13.36 -21.84 11.38
C PRO A 100 13.76 -21.65 9.92
N VAL A 101 13.08 -20.78 9.18
CA VAL A 101 13.42 -20.44 7.78
C VAL A 101 14.45 -19.33 7.72
N ILE A 102 14.21 -18.24 8.46
CA ILE A 102 15.01 -17.02 8.37
C ILE A 102 16.43 -17.23 8.90
N LEU A 103 16.59 -17.90 10.05
CA LEU A 103 17.90 -18.10 10.67
C LEU A 103 18.79 -19.10 9.92
N ARG A 104 18.21 -19.91 9.01
CA ARG A 104 18.95 -20.83 8.13
C ARG A 104 19.51 -20.13 6.87
N GLY A 105 19.23 -18.83 6.71
CA GLY A 105 19.81 -18.01 5.65
C GLY A 105 19.11 -18.10 4.30
N LEU A 106 19.72 -17.44 3.30
CA LEU A 106 19.10 -17.12 2.01
C LEU A 106 18.60 -18.33 1.22
N ALA A 107 19.28 -19.48 1.30
CA ALA A 107 18.85 -20.69 0.60
C ALA A 107 17.50 -21.20 1.14
N SER A 108 17.35 -21.24 2.47
CA SER A 108 16.11 -21.65 3.12
C SER A 108 14.98 -20.65 2.85
N MET A 109 15.27 -19.35 2.90
CA MET A 109 14.31 -18.29 2.56
C MET A 109 13.79 -18.43 1.11
N LYS A 110 14.70 -18.65 0.16
CA LYS A 110 14.36 -18.81 -1.27
C LYS A 110 13.46 -20.03 -1.50
N GLN A 111 13.72 -21.13 -0.82
CA GLN A 111 12.90 -22.34 -0.91
C GLN A 111 11.48 -22.11 -0.35
N GLU A 112 11.35 -21.45 0.81
CA GLU A 112 10.05 -21.18 1.40
C GLU A 112 9.23 -20.18 0.57
N LEU A 113 9.86 -19.14 0.02
CA LEU A 113 9.20 -18.23 -0.92
C LEU A 113 8.70 -18.97 -2.17
N ALA A 114 9.50 -19.89 -2.72
CA ALA A 114 9.08 -20.70 -3.86
C ALA A 114 7.89 -21.62 -3.51
N ARG A 115 7.90 -22.24 -2.33
CA ARG A 115 6.78 -23.05 -1.83
C ARG A 115 5.50 -22.22 -1.75
N ILE A 116 5.56 -21.04 -1.10
CA ILE A 116 4.39 -20.16 -0.94
C ILE A 116 3.88 -19.68 -2.31
N ALA A 117 4.79 -19.34 -3.24
CA ALA A 117 4.43 -18.91 -4.59
C ALA A 117 3.79 -20.02 -5.44
N SER A 118 4.07 -21.30 -5.16
CA SER A 118 3.45 -22.43 -5.85
C SER A 118 2.04 -22.78 -5.36
N LEU A 119 1.55 -22.14 -4.29
CA LEU A 119 0.21 -22.39 -3.78
C LEU A 119 -0.82 -21.68 -4.64
N ASP A 120 -1.88 -22.40 -5.03
CA ASP A 120 -3.02 -21.79 -5.75
C ASP A 120 -3.70 -20.69 -4.91
N LYS A 121 -3.78 -20.91 -3.59
CA LYS A 121 -4.44 -20.00 -2.63
C LYS A 121 -3.66 -19.94 -1.31
N PRO A 122 -2.58 -19.14 -1.24
CA PRO A 122 -1.83 -18.95 0.00
C PRO A 122 -2.69 -18.25 1.05
N THR A 123 -2.59 -18.72 2.29
CA THR A 123 -3.27 -18.16 3.46
C THR A 123 -2.75 -16.76 3.80
N ALA A 124 -3.50 -16.02 4.64
CA ALA A 124 -3.06 -14.71 5.13
C ALA A 124 -1.73 -14.79 5.91
N VAL A 125 -1.55 -15.87 6.70
CA VAL A 125 -0.32 -16.14 7.45
C VAL A 125 0.84 -16.41 6.49
N GLU A 126 0.65 -17.20 5.44
CA GLU A 126 1.70 -17.46 4.45
C GLU A 126 2.12 -16.20 3.69
N LYS A 127 1.16 -15.34 3.33
CA LYS A 127 1.46 -14.04 2.70
C LYS A 127 2.22 -13.11 3.65
N GLY A 128 1.84 -13.08 4.93
CA GLY A 128 2.56 -12.34 5.97
C GLY A 128 3.98 -12.85 6.14
N ASN A 129 4.17 -14.17 6.24
CA ASN A 129 5.47 -14.80 6.33
C ASN A 129 6.35 -14.49 5.11
N ALA A 130 5.81 -14.62 3.89
CA ALA A 130 6.53 -14.28 2.66
C ALA A 130 7.04 -12.83 2.67
N THR A 131 6.18 -11.88 3.09
CA THR A 131 6.55 -10.46 3.20
C THR A 131 7.71 -10.25 4.18
N VAL A 132 7.68 -10.92 5.35
CA VAL A 132 8.76 -10.81 6.35
C VAL A 132 10.05 -11.48 5.84
N ILE A 133 9.94 -12.62 5.16
CA ILE A 133 11.08 -13.33 4.56
C ILE A 133 11.76 -12.46 3.49
N GLU A 134 11.01 -11.75 2.64
CA GLU A 134 11.58 -10.84 1.64
C GLU A 134 12.42 -9.73 2.29
N VAL A 135 11.93 -9.13 3.39
CA VAL A 135 12.68 -8.11 4.13
C VAL A 135 13.91 -8.70 4.84
N ALA A 136 13.81 -9.92 5.38
CA ALA A 136 14.95 -10.61 5.98
C ALA A 136 16.02 -10.97 4.93
N ALA A 137 15.61 -11.43 3.75
CA ALA A 137 16.53 -11.73 2.65
C ALA A 137 17.24 -10.46 2.17
N GLU A 138 16.53 -9.34 2.03
CA GLU A 138 17.13 -8.04 1.72
C GLU A 138 18.17 -7.64 2.78
N MET A 139 17.84 -7.78 4.07
CA MET A 139 18.76 -7.48 5.17
C MET A 139 20.05 -8.31 5.07
N TYR A 140 19.93 -9.62 4.79
CA TYR A 140 21.08 -10.52 4.60
C TYR A 140 21.94 -10.12 3.40
N LEU A 141 21.31 -9.77 2.27
CA LEU A 141 22.00 -9.32 1.07
C LEU A 141 22.71 -7.97 1.26
N ARG A 142 22.33 -7.18 2.26
CA ARG A 142 22.99 -5.94 2.65
C ARG A 142 24.06 -6.14 3.73
N GLY A 143 24.43 -7.38 4.03
CA GLY A 143 25.53 -7.72 4.94
C GLY A 143 25.18 -7.71 6.43
N LEU A 144 23.88 -7.67 6.77
CA LEU A 144 23.40 -7.76 8.16
C LEU A 144 22.84 -9.15 8.43
N SER A 145 22.88 -9.59 9.70
CA SER A 145 22.41 -10.92 10.09
C SER A 145 21.67 -10.90 11.42
N PHE A 146 20.89 -11.94 11.68
CA PHE A 146 20.34 -12.19 13.01
C PHE A 146 21.37 -12.92 13.88
N LEU A 147 21.46 -12.52 15.14
CA LEU A 147 22.12 -13.32 16.16
C LEU A 147 21.16 -14.41 16.66
N PRO A 148 21.68 -15.55 17.15
CA PRO A 148 20.84 -16.53 17.84
C PRO A 148 20.21 -15.93 19.09
N ILE A 149 19.19 -16.60 19.62
CA ILE A 149 18.61 -16.26 20.91
C ILE A 149 19.71 -16.38 21.97
N ASP A 150 19.84 -15.34 22.78
CA ASP A 150 20.83 -15.22 23.85
C ASP A 150 20.10 -14.92 25.16
N LEU A 151 20.32 -15.76 26.18
CA LEU A 151 19.66 -15.67 27.48
C LEU A 151 20.29 -14.63 28.40
N GLU A 152 21.51 -14.17 28.13
CA GLU A 152 22.25 -13.21 28.96
C GLU A 152 22.08 -11.77 28.48
N LYS A 153 21.58 -11.57 27.26
CA LYS A 153 21.49 -10.25 26.59
C LYS A 153 20.15 -9.53 26.70
N TYR A 154 19.25 -9.97 27.57
CA TYR A 154 18.04 -9.21 27.90
C TYR A 154 18.30 -8.22 29.05
N PRO A 155 17.76 -6.98 28.99
CA PRO A 155 17.68 -6.09 30.15
C PRO A 155 16.72 -6.62 31.22
#